data_AF-A0A1Q6WDI2-F1
#
_entry.id   AF-A0A1Q6WDI2-F1
#
_cell.length_a   1.000
_cell.length_b   1.000
_cell.length_c   1.000
_cell.angle_alpha   90.00
_cell.angle_beta   90.00
_cell.angle_gamma   90.00
#
_symmetry.space_group_name_H-M   'P 1'
#
loop_
_entity.id
_entity.type
_entity.pdbx_description
1 polymer ?
#
loop_
_entity_poly.entity_id
_entity_poly.type
_entity_poly.pdbx_seq_one_letter_code
_entity_poly.pdbx_strand_id
1 'polypeptide(L)'
;MGRANSHKKKIACIESLWDGNIEHRLSVVPMLELTERVKDVGWAYLTCNTEEELRYNLGKLRNRRGYGILYLSCHGRPGELVFDKDTVEIEKLGQFMGDGFATWVVHFGSCATLNIEQVRISRFIAATRVSMVVGYRKDVDWIDSAAIDLLLFDRLQEYKSMHRFWEHFRGRYRDLISLTGLRAFLR
;
A
#
# COMPACT_ATOMS: atom_id res chain seq x y z
N MET A 1 7.50 15.92 29.40
CA MET A 1 8.07 15.81 28.03
C MET A 1 6.92 15.85 27.04
N GLY A 2 6.72 16.99 26.37
CA GLY A 2 5.61 17.15 25.42
C GLY A 2 5.80 16.25 24.21
N ARG A 3 4.83 15.38 23.93
CA ARG A 3 4.74 14.68 22.65
C ARG A 3 4.60 15.74 21.56
N ALA A 4 5.67 16.00 20.82
CA ALA A 4 5.59 16.74 19.58
C ALA A 4 4.50 16.10 18.71
N ASN A 5 3.59 16.90 18.16
CA ASN A 5 2.50 16.47 17.27
C ASN A 5 3.08 15.59 16.15
N SER A 6 3.05 14.27 16.32
CA SER A 6 3.75 13.38 15.41
C SER A 6 2.91 13.23 14.16
N HIS A 7 3.48 13.55 13.00
CA HIS A 7 2.88 13.33 11.68
C HIS A 7 2.90 11.86 11.25
N LYS A 8 2.98 10.96 12.23
CA LYS A 8 2.99 9.51 12.05
C LYS A 8 1.65 9.07 11.49
N LYS A 9 1.72 8.18 10.50
CA LYS A 9 0.58 7.65 9.76
C LYS A 9 0.47 6.19 10.14
N LYS A 10 -0.61 5.81 10.83
CA LYS A 10 -0.89 4.40 11.08
C LYS A 10 -1.10 3.67 9.76
N ILE A 11 -0.67 2.42 9.73
CA ILE A 11 -0.72 1.55 8.56
C ILE A 11 -1.94 0.64 8.67
N ALA A 12 -2.83 0.67 7.69
CA ALA A 12 -3.87 -0.33 7.54
C ALA A 12 -3.43 -1.31 6.45
N CYS A 13 -3.15 -2.55 6.83
CA CYS A 13 -2.79 -3.62 5.91
C CYS A 13 -4.02 -4.49 5.63
N ILE A 14 -4.27 -4.75 4.36
CA ILE A 14 -5.17 -5.80 3.89
C ILE A 14 -4.30 -6.83 3.17
N GLU A 15 -4.24 -8.05 3.70
CA GLU A 15 -3.41 -9.13 3.15
C GLU A 15 -4.28 -10.31 2.65
N SER A 16 -3.98 -10.80 1.46
CA SER A 16 -4.55 -12.06 0.95
C SER A 16 -3.64 -13.24 1.27
N LEU A 17 -4.19 -14.45 1.11
CA LEU A 17 -3.37 -15.66 1.09
C LEU A 17 -2.41 -15.61 -0.11
N TRP A 18 -1.14 -15.91 0.15
CA TRP A 18 -0.11 -16.00 -0.87
C TRP A 18 -0.05 -17.36 -1.55
N ASP A 19 -0.50 -18.40 -0.84
CA ASP A 19 -0.55 -19.78 -1.29
C ASP A 19 -1.84 -20.42 -0.78
N GLY A 20 -2.41 -21.37 -1.54
CA GLY A 20 -3.50 -22.21 -1.10
C GLY A 20 -3.09 -23.23 -0.03
N ASN A 21 -1.78 -23.44 0.17
CA ASN A 21 -1.27 -24.25 1.26
C ASN A 21 -1.40 -23.53 2.62
N ILE A 22 -2.29 -24.01 3.46
CA ILE A 22 -2.57 -23.48 4.81
C ILE A 22 -1.39 -23.58 5.79
N GLU A 23 -0.38 -24.40 5.51
CA GLU A 23 0.82 -24.50 6.35
C GLU A 23 1.87 -23.45 6.00
N HIS A 24 1.70 -22.76 4.85
CA HIS A 24 2.60 -21.71 4.43
C HIS A 24 2.39 -20.45 5.29
N ARG A 25 3.48 -19.95 5.88
CA ARG A 25 3.45 -18.86 6.87
C ARG A 25 3.94 -17.52 6.33
N LEU A 26 4.05 -17.40 5.01
CA LEU A 26 4.47 -16.15 4.38
C LEU A 26 3.45 -15.06 4.69
N SER A 27 3.91 -13.95 5.25
CA SER A 27 3.06 -12.83 5.63
C SER A 27 3.90 -11.56 5.79
N VAL A 28 3.26 -10.42 5.61
CA VAL A 28 3.85 -9.09 5.84
C VAL A 28 3.82 -8.64 7.29
N VAL A 29 3.13 -9.37 8.19
CA VAL A 29 3.02 -9.04 9.62
C VAL A 29 4.38 -8.74 10.28
N PRO A 30 5.46 -9.53 10.08
CA PRO A 30 6.76 -9.22 10.68
C PRO A 30 7.30 -7.83 10.30
N MET A 31 7.00 -7.33 9.11
CA MET A 31 7.40 -5.99 8.68
C MET A 31 6.60 -4.90 9.39
N LEU A 32 5.30 -5.13 9.62
CA LEU A 32 4.45 -4.22 10.40
C LEU A 32 4.92 -4.14 11.85
N GLU A 33 5.22 -5.29 12.47
CA GLU A 33 5.74 -5.38 13.84
C GLU A 33 7.10 -4.67 13.98
N LEU A 34 8.00 -4.86 13.01
CA LEU A 34 9.29 -4.18 13.01
C LEU A 34 9.11 -2.66 12.87
N THR A 35 8.25 -2.22 11.96
CA THR A 35 7.94 -0.80 11.77
C THR A 35 7.35 -0.19 13.04
N GLU A 36 6.43 -0.88 13.70
CA GLU A 36 5.88 -0.43 14.99
C GLU A 36 6.97 -0.27 16.04
N ARG A 37 7.83 -1.27 16.22
CA ARG A 37 8.88 -1.25 17.25
C ARG A 37 9.91 -0.14 17.01
N VAL A 38 10.26 0.12 15.75
CA VAL A 38 11.29 1.11 15.39
C VAL A 38 10.72 2.53 15.33
N LYS A 39 9.49 2.71 14.83
CA LYS A 39 8.89 4.04 14.61
C LYS A 39 7.83 4.41 15.63
N ASP A 40 7.40 3.52 16.52
CA ASP A 40 6.27 3.73 17.45
C ASP A 40 5.03 4.20 16.66
N VAL A 41 4.62 3.37 15.70
CA VAL A 41 3.48 3.59 14.78
C VAL A 41 2.53 2.42 14.90
N GLY A 42 1.26 2.70 15.19
CA GLY A 42 0.23 1.65 15.22
C GLY A 42 -0.15 1.16 13.83
N TRP A 43 -0.65 -0.07 13.76
CA TRP A 43 -1.14 -0.68 12.53
C TRP A 43 -2.43 -1.47 12.77
N ALA A 44 -3.15 -1.76 11.69
CA ALA A 44 -4.24 -2.73 11.65
C ALA A 44 -3.94 -3.73 10.54
N TYR A 45 -4.31 -4.99 10.78
CA TYR A 45 -4.14 -6.08 9.84
C TYR A 45 -5.50 -6.77 9.63
N LEU A 46 -5.89 -6.91 8.37
CA LEU A 46 -7.16 -7.50 7.96
C LEU A 46 -6.86 -8.54 6.86
N THR A 47 -7.30 -9.77 7.06
CA THR A 47 -7.24 -10.78 6.01
C THR A 47 -8.32 -10.53 4.96
N CYS A 48 -8.03 -10.85 3.70
CA CYS A 48 -8.95 -10.66 2.59
C CYS A 48 -8.65 -11.59 1.41
N ASN A 49 -9.58 -12.49 1.10
CA ASN A 49 -9.47 -13.45 0.00
C ASN A 49 -10.62 -13.37 -1.01
N THR A 50 -11.56 -12.43 -0.82
CA THR A 50 -12.67 -12.20 -1.75
C THR A 50 -12.91 -10.72 -1.98
N GLU A 51 -13.59 -10.40 -3.08
CA GLU A 51 -14.03 -9.03 -3.34
C GLU A 51 -14.96 -8.50 -2.23
N GLU A 52 -15.84 -9.36 -1.71
CA GLU A 52 -16.78 -8.97 -0.66
C GLU A 52 -16.06 -8.59 0.64
N GLU A 53 -15.06 -9.38 1.04
CA GLU A 53 -14.20 -9.09 2.17
C GLU A 53 -13.42 -7.79 1.96
N LEU A 54 -12.90 -7.56 0.74
CA LEU A 54 -12.19 -6.33 0.40
C LEU A 54 -13.09 -5.12 0.61
N ARG A 55 -14.30 -5.14 0.04
CA ARG A 55 -15.29 -4.07 0.18
C ARG A 55 -15.66 -3.84 1.65
N TYR A 56 -15.88 -4.91 2.41
CA TYR A 56 -16.21 -4.84 3.84
C TYR A 56 -15.06 -4.24 4.67
N ASN A 57 -13.83 -4.69 4.45
CA ASN A 57 -12.62 -4.22 5.13
C ASN A 57 -12.34 -2.75 4.82
N LEU A 58 -12.43 -2.34 3.54
CA LEU A 58 -12.33 -0.93 3.16
C LEU A 58 -13.41 -0.08 3.85
N GLY A 59 -14.63 -0.59 3.97
CA GLY A 59 -15.71 0.05 4.72
C GLY A 59 -15.37 0.32 6.19
N LYS A 60 -14.67 -0.61 6.87
CA LYS A 60 -14.19 -0.41 8.25
C LYS A 60 -13.08 0.65 8.37
N LEU A 61 -12.23 0.75 7.35
CA LEU A 61 -11.09 1.66 7.32
C LEU A 61 -11.44 3.06 6.85
N ARG A 62 -12.57 3.22 6.14
CA ARG A 62 -13.05 4.49 5.62
C ARG A 62 -13.10 5.55 6.72
N ASN A 63 -12.50 6.71 6.47
CA ASN A 63 -12.44 7.86 7.40
C ASN A 63 -11.82 7.56 8.79
N ARG A 64 -11.05 6.47 8.92
CA ARG A 64 -10.46 6.07 10.21
C ARG A 64 -9.37 7.07 10.64
N ARG A 65 -9.57 7.69 11.81
CA ARG A 65 -8.63 8.69 12.34
C ARG A 65 -7.25 8.09 12.66
N GLY A 66 -6.21 8.86 12.37
CA GLY A 66 -4.82 8.50 12.65
C GLY A 66 -4.17 7.55 11.65
N TYR A 67 -4.94 6.94 10.76
CA TYR A 67 -4.43 6.17 9.62
C TYR A 67 -4.16 7.09 8.45
N GLY A 68 -3.15 6.73 7.66
CA GLY A 68 -2.75 7.49 6.47
C GLY A 68 -2.00 6.66 5.43
N ILE A 69 -1.86 5.35 5.65
CA ILE A 69 -1.26 4.41 4.72
C ILE A 69 -2.20 3.22 4.63
N LEU A 70 -2.68 2.92 3.41
CA LEU A 70 -3.35 1.68 3.07
C LEU A 70 -2.34 0.81 2.33
N TYR A 71 -2.04 -0.37 2.87
CA TYR A 71 -1.15 -1.35 2.28
C TYR A 71 -1.96 -2.55 1.80
N LEU A 72 -2.02 -2.72 0.48
CA LEU A 72 -2.73 -3.82 -0.18
C LEU A 72 -1.71 -4.87 -0.57
N SER A 73 -1.70 -5.97 0.18
CA SER A 73 -0.68 -7.02 0.15
C SER A 73 -1.29 -8.30 -0.42
N CYS A 74 -1.24 -8.45 -1.74
CA CYS A 74 -1.87 -9.57 -2.43
C CYS A 74 -1.23 -9.81 -3.78
N HIS A 75 -1.60 -10.92 -4.43
CA HIS A 75 -1.22 -11.16 -5.82
C HIS A 75 -1.77 -10.07 -6.74
N GLY A 76 -1.09 -9.85 -7.86
CA GLY A 76 -1.40 -8.75 -8.76
C GLY A 76 -1.19 -9.09 -10.21
N ARG A 77 -1.91 -8.36 -11.05
CA ARG A 77 -1.77 -8.31 -12.51
C ARG A 77 -1.95 -6.86 -12.96
N PRO A 78 -1.58 -6.49 -14.20
CA PRO A 78 -1.80 -5.15 -14.73
C PRO A 78 -3.22 -4.60 -14.47
N GLY A 79 -3.35 -3.69 -13.51
CA GLY A 79 -4.61 -3.02 -13.16
C GLY A 79 -5.54 -3.79 -12.23
N GLU A 80 -5.10 -4.91 -11.65
CA GLU A 80 -5.94 -5.83 -10.88
C GLU A 80 -5.25 -6.27 -9.59
N LEU A 81 -6.07 -6.44 -8.55
CA LEU A 81 -5.75 -7.25 -7.37
C LEU A 81 -6.31 -8.65 -7.58
N VAL A 82 -5.49 -9.67 -7.32
CA VAL A 82 -5.87 -11.07 -7.50
C VAL A 82 -6.03 -11.72 -6.13
N PHE A 83 -7.19 -12.32 -5.92
CA PHE A 83 -7.53 -13.14 -4.75
C PHE A 83 -7.76 -14.60 -5.21
N ASP A 84 -8.21 -15.49 -4.32
CA ASP A 84 -8.35 -16.94 -4.61
C ASP A 84 -9.21 -17.20 -5.85
N LYS A 85 -10.45 -16.68 -5.85
CA LYS A 85 -11.41 -16.86 -6.96
C LYS A 85 -11.91 -15.56 -7.57
N ASP A 86 -11.45 -14.44 -7.03
CA ASP A 86 -11.90 -13.11 -7.42
C ASP A 86 -10.72 -12.27 -7.92
N THR A 87 -11.03 -11.34 -8.82
CA THR A 87 -10.11 -10.28 -9.25
C THR A 87 -10.82 -8.94 -9.13
N VAL A 88 -10.14 -7.93 -8.61
CA VAL A 88 -10.69 -6.59 -8.47
C VAL A 88 -9.86 -5.60 -9.27
N GLU A 89 -10.47 -5.05 -10.31
CA GLU A 89 -9.87 -3.98 -11.10
C GLU A 89 -9.69 -2.70 -10.28
N ILE A 90 -8.66 -1.92 -10.61
CA ILE A 90 -8.32 -0.68 -9.91
C ILE A 90 -9.47 0.34 -9.96
N GLU A 91 -10.26 0.39 -11.04
CA GLU A 91 -11.45 1.23 -11.13
C GLU A 91 -12.51 0.84 -10.10
N LYS A 92 -12.76 -0.46 -9.93
CA LYS A 92 -13.72 -0.99 -8.96
C LYS A 92 -13.24 -0.81 -7.52
N LEU A 93 -11.94 -1.03 -7.28
CA LEU A 93 -11.31 -0.66 -6.01
C LEU A 93 -11.51 0.83 -5.69
N GLY A 94 -11.36 1.71 -6.69
CA GLY A 94 -11.62 3.14 -6.55
C GLY A 94 -13.05 3.46 -6.13
N GLN A 95 -14.04 2.70 -6.62
CA GLN A 95 -15.44 2.83 -6.21
C GLN A 95 -15.65 2.42 -4.75
N PHE A 96 -15.04 1.31 -4.32
CA PHE A 96 -15.14 0.85 -2.92
C PHE A 96 -14.53 1.85 -1.94
N MET A 97 -13.40 2.45 -2.33
CA MET A 97 -12.71 3.41 -1.50
C MET A 97 -13.44 4.75 -1.44
N GLY A 98 -13.87 5.26 -2.60
CA GLY A 98 -14.35 6.63 -2.75
C GLY A 98 -13.43 7.66 -2.09
N ASP A 99 -13.98 8.80 -1.67
CA ASP A 99 -13.22 9.86 -1.01
C ASP A 99 -12.83 9.58 0.45
N GLY A 100 -13.20 8.41 1.00
CA GLY A 100 -13.01 8.10 2.42
C GLY A 100 -11.56 7.80 2.82
N PHE A 101 -10.65 7.80 1.85
CA PHE A 101 -9.20 7.63 1.99
C PHE A 101 -8.45 8.89 1.56
N ALA A 102 -9.15 10.04 1.49
CA ALA A 102 -8.54 11.29 1.09
C ALA A 102 -7.25 11.57 1.88
N THR A 103 -6.22 12.01 1.18
CA THR A 103 -4.85 12.27 1.70
C THR A 103 -4.02 11.06 2.13
N TRP A 104 -4.57 9.84 2.12
CA TRP A 104 -3.80 8.63 2.42
C TRP A 104 -2.81 8.31 1.31
N VAL A 105 -1.79 7.53 1.65
CA VAL A 105 -0.96 6.81 0.69
C VAL A 105 -1.57 5.44 0.46
N VAL A 106 -1.73 5.04 -0.80
CA VAL A 106 -2.10 3.66 -1.17
C VAL A 106 -0.86 2.99 -1.71
N HIS A 107 -0.40 1.96 -1.01
CA HIS A 107 0.68 1.11 -1.47
C HIS A 107 0.13 -0.23 -1.95
N PHE A 108 0.34 -0.52 -3.24
CA PHE A 108 0.12 -1.81 -3.85
C PHE A 108 1.37 -2.67 -3.66
N GLY A 109 1.38 -3.48 -2.59
CA GLY A 109 2.31 -4.58 -2.34
C GLY A 109 2.00 -5.79 -3.21
N SER A 110 1.74 -5.53 -4.49
CA SER A 110 1.11 -6.45 -5.43
C SER A 110 1.80 -6.35 -6.78
N CYS A 111 2.16 -7.50 -7.34
CA CYS A 111 2.95 -7.61 -8.56
C CYS A 111 2.25 -6.93 -9.75
N ALA A 112 3.00 -6.11 -10.50
CA ALA A 112 2.56 -5.49 -11.74
C ALA A 112 1.24 -4.69 -11.73
N THR A 113 0.58 -4.44 -10.58
CA THR A 113 -0.72 -3.75 -10.52
C THR A 113 -0.70 -2.38 -11.18
N LEU A 114 0.43 -1.66 -11.09
CA LEU A 114 0.60 -0.35 -11.72
C LEU A 114 1.18 -0.41 -13.14
N ASN A 115 1.30 -1.60 -13.73
CA ASN A 115 1.71 -1.78 -15.13
C ASN A 115 0.57 -1.45 -16.10
N ILE A 116 -0.01 -0.27 -15.95
CA ILE A 116 -1.15 0.23 -16.72
C ILE A 116 -0.88 1.65 -17.18
N GLU A 117 -1.75 2.14 -18.07
CA GLU A 117 -1.74 3.52 -18.55
C GLU A 117 -1.90 4.53 -17.41
N GLN A 118 -1.12 5.61 -17.45
CA GLN A 118 -1.11 6.63 -16.40
C GLN A 118 -2.50 7.28 -16.20
N VAL A 119 -3.30 7.37 -17.27
CA VAL A 119 -4.67 7.92 -17.19
C VAL A 119 -5.57 7.12 -16.24
N ARG A 120 -5.42 5.79 -16.16
CA ARG A 120 -6.18 4.94 -15.23
C ARG A 120 -5.81 5.24 -13.79
N ILE A 121 -4.51 5.40 -13.53
CA ILE A 121 -3.98 5.74 -12.20
C ILE A 121 -4.45 7.15 -11.79
N SER A 122 -4.40 8.13 -12.70
CA SER A 122 -4.89 9.48 -12.45
C SER A 122 -6.39 9.50 -12.13
N ARG A 123 -7.20 8.68 -12.82
CA ARG A 123 -8.63 8.52 -12.51
C ARG A 123 -8.85 7.92 -11.13
N PHE A 124 -8.07 6.91 -10.76
CA PHE A 124 -8.12 6.33 -9.41
C PHE A 124 -7.78 7.36 -8.32
N ILE A 125 -6.70 8.14 -8.52
CA ILE A 125 -6.31 9.22 -7.60
C ILE A 125 -7.41 10.28 -7.49
N ALA A 126 -8.01 10.67 -8.62
CA ALA A 126 -9.09 11.65 -8.64
C ALA A 126 -10.34 11.14 -7.88
N ALA A 127 -10.74 9.90 -8.12
CA ALA A 127 -11.90 9.27 -7.48
C ALA A 127 -11.72 9.09 -5.97
N THR A 128 -10.49 8.76 -5.53
CA THR A 128 -10.22 8.42 -4.12
C THR A 128 -9.65 9.57 -3.29
N ARG A 129 -9.16 10.62 -3.97
CA ARG A 129 -8.50 11.80 -3.37
C ARG A 129 -7.27 11.45 -2.52
N VAL A 130 -6.69 10.28 -2.70
CA VAL A 130 -5.44 9.85 -2.05
C VAL A 130 -4.31 10.82 -2.39
N SER A 131 -3.32 10.99 -1.51
CA SER A 131 -2.20 11.88 -1.77
C SER A 131 -1.14 11.25 -2.68
N MET A 132 -1.04 9.92 -2.64
CA MET A 132 -0.08 9.17 -3.43
C MET A 132 -0.54 7.72 -3.63
N VAL A 133 -0.31 7.20 -4.82
CA VAL A 133 -0.35 5.78 -5.15
C VAL A 133 1.08 5.31 -5.39
N VAL A 134 1.49 4.20 -4.80
CA VAL A 134 2.83 3.63 -4.98
C VAL A 134 2.75 2.10 -5.10
N GLY A 135 3.52 1.50 -5.99
CA GLY A 135 3.47 0.07 -6.25
C GLY A 135 4.29 -0.36 -7.45
N TYR A 136 4.16 -1.62 -7.85
CA TYR A 136 5.06 -2.24 -8.82
C TYR A 136 4.48 -2.23 -10.24
N ARG A 137 5.34 -2.01 -11.25
CA ARG A 137 4.99 -2.12 -12.69
C ARG A 137 5.48 -3.42 -13.34
N LYS A 138 6.00 -4.35 -12.56
CA LYS A 138 6.42 -5.68 -13.00
C LYS A 138 6.30 -6.65 -11.83
N ASP A 139 6.53 -7.92 -12.11
CA ASP A 139 6.70 -8.94 -11.06
C ASP A 139 7.98 -8.65 -10.27
N VAL A 140 7.90 -8.90 -8.96
CA VAL A 140 8.96 -8.57 -8.01
C VAL A 140 9.19 -9.76 -7.08
N ASP A 141 10.46 -10.03 -6.77
CA ASP A 141 10.83 -11.05 -5.78
C ASP A 141 10.37 -10.63 -4.39
N TRP A 142 9.97 -11.62 -3.57
CA TRP A 142 9.44 -11.39 -2.24
C TRP A 142 10.40 -10.63 -1.31
N ILE A 143 11.70 -10.92 -1.36
CA ILE A 143 12.68 -10.26 -0.49
C ILE A 143 12.94 -8.83 -0.96
N ASP A 144 13.01 -8.62 -2.27
CA ASP A 144 13.21 -7.28 -2.84
C ASP A 144 12.00 -6.37 -2.56
N SER A 145 10.78 -6.90 -2.65
CA SER A 145 9.55 -6.17 -2.30
C SER A 145 9.49 -5.90 -0.79
N ALA A 146 9.74 -6.90 0.06
CA ALA A 146 9.75 -6.73 1.51
C ALA A 146 10.77 -5.66 1.95
N ALA A 147 11.97 -5.66 1.36
CA ALA A 147 13.00 -4.66 1.66
C ALA A 147 12.53 -3.25 1.31
N ILE A 148 11.98 -3.04 0.11
CA ILE A 148 11.53 -1.70 -0.31
C ILE A 148 10.27 -1.26 0.43
N ASP A 149 9.34 -2.17 0.76
CA ASP A 149 8.12 -1.89 1.53
C ASP A 149 8.46 -1.43 2.94
N LEU A 150 9.40 -2.10 3.62
CA LEU A 150 9.90 -1.70 4.93
C LEU A 150 10.54 -0.30 4.88
N LEU A 151 11.38 -0.03 3.87
CA LEU A 151 12.01 1.28 3.67
C LEU A 151 10.93 2.35 3.37
N LEU A 152 9.92 2.01 2.58
CA LEU A 152 8.80 2.89 2.26
C LEU A 152 8.06 3.29 3.54
N PHE A 153 7.69 2.32 4.38
CA PHE A 153 6.97 2.57 5.63
C PHE A 153 7.80 3.37 6.63
N ASP A 154 9.10 3.06 6.77
CA ASP A 154 10.05 3.83 7.58
C ASP A 154 10.07 5.30 7.18
N ARG A 155 10.30 5.56 5.89
CA ARG A 155 10.49 6.91 5.36
C ARG A 155 9.20 7.71 5.35
N LEU A 156 8.05 7.09 5.07
CA LEU A 156 6.75 7.77 5.02
C LEU A 156 6.37 8.44 6.35
N GLN A 157 6.89 7.96 7.48
CA GLN A 157 6.64 8.57 8.79
C GLN A 157 7.29 9.95 8.96
N GLU A 158 8.31 10.26 8.16
CA GLU A 158 9.14 11.45 8.35
C GLU A 158 8.69 12.64 7.49
N TYR A 159 7.71 12.47 6.61
CA TYR A 159 7.29 13.50 5.67
C TYR A 159 5.80 13.82 5.75
N LYS A 160 5.47 15.11 5.68
CA LYS A 160 4.10 15.58 5.40
C LYS A 160 3.83 15.68 3.90
N SER A 161 4.82 16.18 3.15
CA SER A 161 4.73 16.35 1.69
C SER A 161 5.13 15.07 1.00
N MET A 162 4.20 14.48 0.23
CA MET A 162 4.49 13.28 -0.55
C MET A 162 5.44 13.57 -1.72
N HIS A 163 5.44 14.79 -2.27
CA HIS A 163 6.42 15.20 -3.29
C HIS A 163 7.85 15.16 -2.76
N ARG A 164 8.11 15.80 -1.60
CA ARG A 164 9.45 15.78 -0.98
C ARG A 164 9.85 14.37 -0.54
N PHE A 165 8.90 13.61 0.00
CA PHE A 165 9.12 12.20 0.33
C PHE A 165 9.63 11.43 -0.90
N TRP A 166 8.89 11.49 -2.01
CA TRP A 166 9.21 10.71 -3.20
C TRP A 166 10.52 11.17 -3.84
N GLU A 167 10.78 12.47 -3.86
CA GLU A 167 12.04 13.03 -4.35
C GLU A 167 13.26 12.48 -3.59
N HIS A 168 13.21 12.46 -2.26
CA HIS A 168 14.30 11.91 -1.47
C HIS A 168 14.36 10.38 -1.53
N PHE A 169 13.21 9.70 -1.53
CA PHE A 169 13.13 8.24 -1.60
C PHE A 169 13.73 7.72 -2.90
N ARG A 170 13.36 8.31 -4.04
CA ARG A 170 13.88 7.93 -5.36
C ARG A 170 15.37 8.22 -5.53
N GLY A 171 15.87 9.28 -4.90
CA GLY A 171 17.30 9.62 -4.91
C GLY A 171 18.11 8.61 -4.09
N ARG A 172 17.62 8.24 -2.90
CA ARG A 172 18.31 7.35 -1.97
C ARG A 172 18.30 5.88 -2.39
N TYR A 173 17.17 5.39 -2.92
CA TYR A 173 16.96 3.96 -3.22
C TYR A 173 16.80 3.69 -4.71
N ARG A 174 17.48 4.48 -5.56
CA ARG A 174 17.37 4.43 -7.02
C ARG A 174 17.53 3.02 -7.59
N ASP A 175 18.54 2.29 -7.12
CA ASP A 175 18.89 0.99 -7.69
C ASP A 175 17.85 -0.07 -7.31
N LEU A 176 17.35 -0.04 -6.07
CA LEU A 176 16.25 -0.90 -5.61
C LEU A 176 14.93 -0.59 -6.32
N ILE A 177 14.64 0.69 -6.60
CA ILE A 177 13.48 1.10 -7.40
C ILE A 177 13.60 0.61 -8.85
N SER A 178 14.80 0.62 -9.42
CA SER A 178 15.07 0.07 -10.74
C SER A 178 14.87 -1.45 -10.75
N LEU A 179 15.42 -2.13 -9.73
CA LEU A 179 15.34 -3.58 -9.56
C LEU A 179 13.89 -4.05 -9.39
N THR A 180 13.10 -3.39 -8.55
CA THR A 180 11.71 -3.79 -8.25
C THR A 180 10.70 -3.24 -9.26
N GLY A 181 11.03 -2.17 -9.97
CA GLY A 181 10.08 -1.47 -10.82
C GLY A 181 9.04 -0.66 -10.04
N LEU A 182 9.31 -0.32 -8.77
CA LEU A 182 8.45 0.53 -7.95
C LEU A 182 8.23 1.89 -8.65
N ARG A 183 7.00 2.38 -8.65
CA ARG A 183 6.63 3.73 -9.13
C ARG A 183 5.65 4.37 -8.18
N ALA A 184 5.71 5.69 -8.10
CA ALA A 184 4.76 6.50 -7.36
C ALA A 184 4.10 7.55 -8.26
N PHE A 185 2.82 7.80 -7.99
CA PHE A 185 1.97 8.76 -8.67
C PHE A 185 1.30 9.62 -7.59
N LEU A 186 1.40 10.93 -7.74
CA LEU A 186 0.96 11.90 -6.73
C LEU A 186 -0.21 12.70 -7.26
N ARG A 187 -1.09 13.13 -6.35
CA ARG A 187 -2.22 14.02 -6.66
C ARG A 187 -1.77 15.46 -6.87
#